data_AF-C1LNQ9-F1
#
_entry.id   AF-C1LNQ9-F1
#
_cell.length_a   1.000
_cell.length_b   1.000
_cell.length_c   1.000
_cell.angle_alpha   90.00
_cell.angle_beta   90.00
_cell.angle_gamma   90.00
#
_symmetry.space_group_name_H-M   'P 1'
#
loop_
_entity.id
_entity.type
_entity.pdbx_description
1 polymer ?
#
loop_
_entity_poly.entity_id
_entity_poly.type
_entity_poly.pdbx_seq_one_letter_code
_entity_poly.pdbx_strand_id
1 'polypeptide(L)'
;MLWLSPFLLFFAFATCSEVLELTKDNFHSQLKSIPVCLVKFYAPWCGHCKSLAPEYKSAADIISKKTANLKLAEVDCTAHGDICSEFGVNGYPTLKIFRDGIFDSEYNGPRNADGIANYMISRAGPCLKKSVLSRTLKTASQMISHLWLHL
;
A
#
# COMPACT_ATOMS: atom_id res chain seq x y z
N MET A 1 -36.19 -31.20 29.68
CA MET A 1 -34.79 -31.40 29.22
C MET A 1 -34.41 -30.20 28.38
N LEU A 2 -33.80 -29.22 29.04
CA LEU A 2 -33.32 -27.97 28.45
C LEU A 2 -31.97 -28.25 27.80
N TRP A 3 -31.87 -28.11 26.47
CA TRP A 3 -30.58 -28.00 25.79
C TRP A 3 -30.48 -26.60 25.18
N LEU A 4 -30.19 -25.63 26.05
CA LEU A 4 -29.57 -24.38 25.64
C LEU A 4 -28.10 -24.71 25.36
N SER A 5 -27.71 -24.81 24.10
CA SER A 5 -26.28 -24.81 23.72
C SER A 5 -25.86 -23.38 23.40
N PRO A 6 -25.08 -22.71 24.27
CA PRO A 6 -24.71 -21.32 24.13
C PRO A 6 -23.29 -21.25 23.60
N PHE A 7 -23.01 -21.65 22.35
CA PHE A 7 -21.63 -21.61 21.87
C PHE A 7 -21.53 -21.47 20.36
N LEU A 8 -22.05 -20.37 19.83
CA LEU A 8 -21.46 -19.76 18.64
C LEU A 8 -21.33 -18.26 18.90
N LEU A 9 -20.37 -17.93 19.78
CA LEU A 9 -19.63 -16.68 19.64
C LEU A 9 -19.02 -16.70 18.25
N PHE A 10 -19.75 -16.13 17.30
CA PHE A 10 -19.25 -15.70 16.01
C PHE A 10 -18.14 -14.69 16.33
N PHE A 11 -16.92 -15.16 16.50
CA PHE A 11 -15.72 -14.33 16.54
C PHE A 11 -15.65 -13.64 15.18
N ALA A 12 -16.20 -12.42 15.11
CA ALA A 12 -15.91 -11.52 14.02
C ALA A 12 -14.43 -11.20 14.09
N PHE A 13 -13.63 -11.97 13.35
CA PHE A 13 -12.20 -11.73 13.19
C PHE A 13 -12.06 -10.47 12.32
N ALA A 14 -12.06 -9.31 12.97
CA ALA A 14 -11.79 -8.04 12.30
C ALA A 14 -10.36 -8.07 11.76
N THR A 15 -10.20 -8.39 10.46
CA THR A 15 -8.92 -8.29 9.77
C THR A 15 -8.59 -6.82 9.52
N CYS A 16 -8.17 -6.09 10.55
CA CYS A 16 -7.61 -4.76 10.41
C CYS A 16 -6.15 -4.89 9.95
N SER A 17 -5.94 -5.41 8.75
CA SER A 17 -4.63 -5.40 8.10
C SER A 17 -4.56 -4.13 7.27
N GLU A 18 -4.00 -3.06 7.85
CA GLU A 18 -3.80 -1.78 7.16
C GLU A 18 -2.74 -1.86 6.05
N VAL A 19 -1.87 -2.87 6.11
CA VAL A 19 -0.90 -3.17 5.06
C VAL A 19 -1.57 -3.96 3.94
N LEU A 20 -1.51 -3.42 2.73
CA LEU A 20 -2.07 -4.05 1.54
C LEU A 20 -1.17 -5.20 1.05
N GLU A 21 -1.73 -6.39 0.93
CA GLU A 21 -1.03 -7.52 0.29
C GLU A 21 -1.12 -7.42 -1.23
N LEU A 22 0.05 -7.39 -1.87
CA LEU A 22 0.16 -7.36 -3.33
C LEU A 22 0.60 -8.71 -3.86
N THR A 23 -0.19 -9.21 -4.81
CA THR A 23 0.02 -10.46 -5.53
C THR A 23 0.24 -10.15 -7.01
N LYS A 24 0.67 -11.16 -7.78
CA LYS A 24 0.87 -11.03 -9.23
C LYS A 24 -0.34 -10.45 -9.97
N ASP A 25 -1.55 -10.84 -9.55
CA ASP A 25 -2.78 -10.46 -10.24
C ASP A 25 -3.22 -9.02 -9.94
N ASN A 26 -2.83 -8.49 -8.77
CA ASN A 26 -3.31 -7.19 -8.28
C ASN A 26 -2.23 -6.09 -8.25
N PHE A 27 -0.96 -6.44 -8.43
CA PHE A 27 0.17 -5.53 -8.19
C PHE A 27 0.04 -4.21 -8.97
N HIS A 28 -0.06 -4.28 -10.30
CA HIS A 28 -0.10 -3.07 -11.12
C HIS A 28 -1.42 -2.30 -11.00
N SER A 29 -2.55 -2.99 -10.80
CA SER A 29 -3.86 -2.33 -10.69
C SER A 29 -3.99 -1.59 -9.36
N GLN A 30 -3.55 -2.20 -8.26
CA GLN A 30 -3.53 -1.58 -6.94
C GLN A 30 -2.56 -0.39 -6.89
N LEU A 31 -1.33 -0.55 -7.39
CA LEU A 31 -0.34 0.53 -7.34
C LEU A 31 -0.74 1.75 -8.18
N LYS A 32 -1.45 1.58 -9.30
CA LYS A 32 -1.99 2.72 -10.08
C LYS A 32 -3.09 3.48 -9.34
N SER A 33 -3.85 2.80 -8.49
CA SER A 33 -4.93 3.41 -7.72
C SER A 33 -4.40 4.27 -6.56
N ILE A 34 -3.20 3.96 -6.06
CA ILE A 34 -2.58 4.62 -4.91
C ILE A 34 -1.55 5.67 -5.39
N PRO A 35 -1.71 6.97 -5.05
CA PRO A 35 -0.78 8.01 -5.50
C PRO A 35 0.67 7.78 -5.06
N VAL A 36 0.87 7.38 -3.80
CA VAL A 36 2.21 7.05 -3.26
C VAL A 36 2.11 5.75 -2.46
N CYS A 37 2.92 4.76 -2.79
CA CYS A 37 2.93 3.48 -2.08
C CYS A 37 4.35 3.12 -1.66
N LEU A 38 4.52 2.71 -0.40
CA LEU A 38 5.73 2.03 0.04
C LEU A 38 5.45 0.53 -0.04
N VAL A 39 6.26 -0.22 -0.78
CA VAL A 39 6.12 -1.68 -0.92
C VAL A 39 7.28 -2.38 -0.21
N LYS A 40 6.95 -3.31 0.68
CA LYS A 40 7.90 -4.20 1.36
C LYS A 40 7.97 -5.55 0.65
N PHE A 41 9.11 -5.81 0.03
CA PHE A 41 9.45 -7.12 -0.50
C PHE A 41 10.11 -7.96 0.59
N TYR A 42 9.50 -9.10 0.92
CA TYR A 42 9.94 -9.93 2.05
C TYR A 42 9.89 -11.43 1.73
N ALA A 43 10.48 -12.21 2.64
CA ALA A 43 10.29 -13.65 2.71
C ALA A 43 9.86 -14.03 4.14
N PRO A 44 8.90 -14.97 4.32
CA PRO A 44 8.29 -15.27 5.61
C PRO A 44 9.26 -15.89 6.63
N TRP A 45 10.36 -16.49 6.17
CA TRP A 45 11.39 -17.09 7.01
C TRP A 45 12.50 -16.10 7.41
N CYS A 46 12.56 -14.90 6.83
CA CYS A 46 13.63 -13.95 7.09
C CYS A 46 13.48 -13.26 8.46
N GLY A 47 14.49 -13.40 9.33
CA GLY A 47 14.48 -12.81 10.67
C GLY A 47 14.32 -11.28 10.67
N HIS A 48 15.07 -10.57 9.81
CA HIS A 48 14.96 -9.11 9.69
C HIS A 48 13.59 -8.64 9.19
N CYS A 49 12.92 -9.45 8.36
CA CYS A 49 11.55 -9.16 7.93
C CYS A 49 10.55 -9.29 9.07
N LYS A 50 10.70 -10.33 9.89
CA LYS A 50 9.85 -10.55 11.08
C LYS A 50 9.98 -9.42 12.09
N SER A 51 11.20 -8.93 12.33
CA SER A 51 11.44 -7.80 13.23
C SER A 51 10.85 -6.48 12.70
N LEU A 52 10.85 -6.26 11.37
CA LEU A 52 10.29 -5.05 10.76
C LEU A 52 8.76 -5.09 10.66
N ALA A 53 8.15 -6.27 10.55
CA ALA A 53 6.71 -6.43 10.35
C ALA A 53 5.82 -5.66 11.35
N PRO A 54 6.04 -5.68 12.68
CA PRO A 54 5.22 -4.92 13.62
C PRO A 54 5.36 -3.41 13.42
N GLU A 55 6.58 -2.90 13.25
CA GLU A 55 6.85 -1.47 12.99
C GLU A 55 6.20 -1.00 11.69
N TYR A 56 6.24 -1.85 10.66
CA TYR A 56 5.64 -1.57 9.35
C TYR A 56 4.12 -1.49 9.42
N LYS A 57 3.48 -2.38 10.18
CA LYS A 57 2.03 -2.33 10.43
C LYS A 57 1.62 -1.08 11.21
N SER A 58 2.34 -0.79 12.30
CA SER A 58 2.11 0.43 13.08
C SER A 58 2.29 1.71 12.24
N ALA A 59 3.28 1.74 11.34
CA ALA A 59 3.45 2.86 10.41
C ALA A 59 2.25 3.01 9.46
N ALA A 60 1.72 1.90 8.94
CA ALA A 60 0.53 1.91 8.09
C ALA A 60 -0.67 2.52 8.82
N ASP A 61 -0.89 2.13 10.08
CA ASP A 61 -1.97 2.67 10.93
C ASP A 61 -1.82 4.18 11.19
N ILE A 62 -0.58 4.67 11.37
CA ILE A 62 -0.31 6.10 11.55
C ILE A 62 -0.63 6.86 10.25
N ILE A 63 -0.24 6.29 9.12
CA ILE A 63 -0.41 6.90 7.80
C ILE A 63 -1.89 6.97 7.41
N SER A 64 -2.66 5.90 7.61
CA SER A 64 -4.06 5.85 7.23
C SER A 64 -4.92 6.89 7.95
N LYS A 65 -4.56 7.21 9.20
CA LYS A 65 -5.15 8.29 10.00
C LYS A 65 -4.79 9.70 9.52
N LYS A 66 -3.71 9.85 8.76
CA LYS A 66 -3.20 11.16 8.29
C LYS A 66 -3.53 11.44 6.84
N THR A 67 -3.55 10.42 5.97
CA THR A 67 -3.82 10.60 4.54
C THR A 67 -4.30 9.31 3.88
N ALA A 68 -5.26 9.44 2.95
CA ALA A 68 -5.71 8.34 2.10
C ALA A 68 -4.85 8.16 0.84
N ASN A 69 -3.99 9.12 0.52
CA ASN A 69 -3.20 9.14 -0.71
C ASN A 69 -1.87 8.39 -0.59
N LEU A 70 -1.55 7.89 0.60
CA LEU A 70 -0.36 7.10 0.85
C LEU A 70 -0.74 5.80 1.53
N LYS A 71 -0.24 4.69 1.00
CA LYS A 71 -0.44 3.35 1.61
C LYS A 71 0.85 2.57 1.70
N LEU A 72 0.88 1.65 2.65
CA LEU A 72 1.93 0.65 2.78
C LEU A 72 1.41 -0.68 2.26
N ALA A 73 2.28 -1.40 1.57
CA ALA A 73 1.97 -2.66 0.94
C ALA A 73 3.10 -3.66 1.12
N GLU A 74 2.81 -4.94 0.94
CA GLU A 74 3.82 -6.00 1.03
C GLU A 74 3.65 -7.04 -0.06
N VAL A 75 4.78 -7.65 -0.45
CA VAL A 75 4.85 -8.73 -1.45
C VAL A 75 5.69 -9.85 -0.84
N ASP A 76 5.12 -11.05 -0.78
CA ASP A 76 5.86 -12.26 -0.46
C ASP A 76 6.61 -12.76 -1.70
N CYS A 77 7.93 -12.58 -1.71
CA CYS A 77 8.78 -13.00 -2.81
C CYS A 77 8.96 -14.52 -2.91
N THR A 78 8.55 -15.29 -1.91
CA THR A 78 8.53 -16.76 -1.99
C THR A 78 7.32 -17.28 -2.76
N ALA A 79 6.21 -16.52 -2.75
CA ALA A 79 5.02 -16.82 -3.55
C ALA A 79 5.02 -16.09 -4.91
N HIS A 80 5.61 -14.88 -4.97
CA HIS A 80 5.59 -13.97 -6.12
C HIS A 80 6.99 -13.52 -6.52
N GLY A 81 7.90 -14.48 -6.72
CA GLY A 81 9.31 -14.21 -7.02
C GLY A 81 9.55 -13.51 -8.37
N ASP A 82 8.60 -13.59 -9.31
CA ASP A 82 8.63 -12.89 -10.59
C ASP A 82 8.56 -11.36 -10.41
N ILE A 83 7.65 -10.88 -9.56
CA ILE A 83 7.56 -9.45 -9.22
C ILE A 83 8.88 -8.99 -8.58
N CYS A 84 9.41 -9.77 -7.64
CA CYS A 84 10.64 -9.40 -6.94
C CYS A 84 11.86 -9.36 -7.87
N SER A 85 11.90 -10.26 -8.86
CA SER A 85 12.94 -10.27 -9.90
C SER A 85 12.82 -9.06 -10.83
N GLU A 86 11.59 -8.69 -11.24
CA GLU A 86 11.31 -7.51 -12.06
C GLU A 86 11.86 -6.22 -11.43
N PHE A 87 11.72 -6.08 -10.11
CA PHE A 87 12.21 -4.91 -9.37
C PHE A 87 13.64 -5.06 -8.82
N GLY A 88 14.37 -6.11 -9.23
CA GLY A 88 15.77 -6.32 -8.85
C GLY A 88 15.98 -6.54 -7.35
N VAL A 89 15.06 -7.21 -6.68
CA VAL A 89 15.15 -7.54 -5.25
C VAL A 89 16.08 -8.73 -5.05
N ASN A 90 17.29 -8.45 -4.55
CA ASN A 90 18.33 -9.47 -4.32
C ASN A 90 18.50 -9.87 -2.84
N GLY A 91 17.74 -9.25 -1.93
CA GLY A 91 17.83 -9.51 -0.49
C GLY A 91 16.58 -9.05 0.25
N TYR A 92 16.41 -9.47 1.49
CA TYR A 92 15.21 -9.17 2.28
C TYR A 92 15.54 -8.56 3.65
N PRO A 93 14.71 -7.62 4.16
CA PRO A 93 13.66 -6.93 3.43
C PRO A 93 14.22 -5.87 2.47
N THR A 94 13.56 -5.67 1.33
CA THR A 94 13.79 -4.51 0.45
C THR A 94 12.53 -3.66 0.41
N LEU A 95 12.70 -2.36 0.60
CA LEU A 95 11.61 -1.39 0.62
C LEU A 95 11.74 -0.46 -0.59
N LYS A 96 10.69 -0.34 -1.41
CA LYS A 96 10.68 0.52 -2.60
C LYS A 96 9.46 1.42 -2.61
N ILE A 97 9.66 2.65 -3.08
CA ILE A 97 8.63 3.68 -3.18
C ILE A 97 8.11 3.70 -4.61
N PHE A 98 6.79 3.70 -4.74
CA PHE A 98 6.07 3.80 -6.00
C PHE A 98 5.22 5.07 -6.00
N ARG A 99 5.13 5.72 -7.16
CA ARG A 99 4.25 6.87 -7.40
C ARG A 99 3.40 6.63 -8.63
N ASP A 100 2.09 6.73 -8.48
CA ASP A 100 1.12 6.51 -9.55
C ASP A 100 1.39 5.19 -10.33
N GLY A 101 1.79 4.12 -9.63
CA GLY A 101 2.09 2.82 -10.24
C GLY A 101 3.50 2.64 -10.80
N ILE A 102 4.37 3.65 -10.71
CA ILE A 102 5.72 3.65 -11.27
C ILE A 102 6.75 3.61 -10.14
N PHE A 103 7.80 2.80 -10.30
CA PHE A 103 8.93 2.79 -9.36
C PHE A 103 9.61 4.17 -9.34
N ASP A 104 9.71 4.77 -8.15
CA ASP A 104 10.28 6.10 -7.94
C ASP A 104 11.70 5.99 -7.36
N SER A 105 11.83 5.35 -6.20
CA SER A 105 13.13 5.21 -5.53
C SER A 105 13.13 4.07 -4.51
N GLU A 106 14.32 3.68 -4.06
CA GLU A 106 14.47 2.82 -2.89
C GLU A 106 14.23 3.60 -1.60
N TYR A 107 13.71 2.91 -0.58
CA TYR A 107 13.52 3.49 0.75
C TYR A 107 14.77 3.30 1.60
N ASN A 108 15.35 4.41 2.04
CA ASN A 108 16.54 4.47 2.88
C ASN A 108 16.29 5.19 4.21
N GLY A 109 15.03 5.22 4.66
CA GLY A 109 14.63 5.87 5.90
C GLY A 109 14.76 4.97 7.15
N PRO A 110 14.33 5.48 8.32
CA PRO A 110 14.32 4.72 9.57
C PRO A 110 13.40 3.48 9.49
N ARG A 111 13.58 2.53 10.41
CA ARG A 111 12.82 1.27 10.41
C ARG A 111 11.82 1.11 11.57
N ASN A 112 11.71 2.12 12.43
CA ASN A 112 10.66 2.22 13.43
C ASN A 112 9.41 2.88 12.85
N ALA A 113 8.24 2.62 13.46
CA ALA A 113 6.94 3.02 12.96
C ALA A 113 6.84 4.52 12.66
N ASP A 114 7.18 5.35 13.65
CA ASP A 114 7.16 6.82 13.50
C ASP A 114 8.12 7.31 12.42
N GLY A 115 9.30 6.68 12.33
CA GLY A 115 10.30 7.05 11.34
C GLY A 115 9.84 6.74 9.92
N ILE A 116 9.22 5.57 9.71
CA ILE A 116 8.62 5.20 8.42
C ILE A 116 7.48 6.16 8.07
N ALA A 117 6.57 6.40 9.01
CA ALA A 117 5.43 7.29 8.79
C ALA A 117 5.88 8.71 8.42
N ASN A 118 6.76 9.30 9.22
CA ASN A 118 7.27 10.66 8.99
C ASN A 118 8.09 10.77 7.69
N TYR A 119 8.92 9.77 7.39
CA TYR A 119 9.68 9.73 6.14
C TYR A 119 8.75 9.71 4.94
N MET A 120 7.76 8.81 4.93
CA MET A 120 6.84 8.67 3.81
C MET A 120 5.95 9.89 3.64
N ILE A 121 5.40 10.44 4.74
CA ILE A 121 4.54 11.63 4.69
C ILE A 121 5.32 12.87 4.20
N SER A 122 6.55 13.08 4.67
CA SER A 122 7.37 14.21 4.21
C SER A 122 7.71 14.12 2.71
N ARG A 123 7.95 12.91 2.20
CA ARG A 123 8.22 12.63 0.78
C ARG A 123 6.96 12.60 -0.09
N ALA A 124 5.79 12.51 0.53
CA ALA A 124 4.49 12.60 -0.10
C ALA A 124 3.98 14.04 -0.20
N GLY A 125 4.88 15.04 -0.17
CA GLY A 125 4.60 16.48 -0.27
C GLY A 125 3.69 16.88 -1.46
N PRO A 126 3.52 18.18 -1.76
CA PRO A 126 2.38 18.71 -2.54
C PRO A 126 2.18 18.17 -3.98
N CYS A 127 3.01 17.24 -4.47
CA CYS A 127 2.74 16.40 -5.64
C CYS A 127 1.40 15.63 -5.59
N LEU A 128 0.78 15.43 -4.41
CA LEU A 128 -0.62 14.98 -4.33
C LEU A 128 -1.58 15.89 -5.10
N LYS A 129 -1.26 17.19 -5.21
CA LYS A 129 -2.03 18.12 -6.03
C LYS A 129 -1.87 17.87 -7.51
N LYS A 130 -0.72 17.41 -8.01
CA LYS A 130 -0.50 17.21 -9.46
C LYS A 130 -1.25 15.99 -9.99
N SER A 131 -1.23 14.85 -9.29
CA SER A 131 -1.94 13.66 -9.75
C SER A 131 -3.47 13.83 -9.61
N VAL A 132 -3.94 14.41 -8.49
CA VAL A 132 -5.35 14.76 -8.29
C VAL A 132 -5.81 15.81 -9.29
N LEU A 133 -5.06 16.91 -9.48
CA LEU A 133 -5.40 17.94 -10.48
C LEU A 133 -5.40 17.35 -11.90
N SER A 134 -4.46 16.48 -12.25
CA SER A 134 -4.45 15.84 -13.57
C SER A 134 -5.66 14.92 -13.78
N ARG A 135 -6.10 14.19 -12.74
CA ARG A 135 -7.33 13.39 -12.79
C ARG A 135 -8.58 14.28 -12.87
N THR A 136 -8.66 15.34 -12.06
CA THR A 136 -9.78 16.29 -12.11
C THR A 136 -9.87 16.98 -13.47
N LEU A 137 -8.75 17.38 -14.06
CA LEU A 137 -8.73 17.99 -15.39
C LEU A 137 -9.14 16.99 -16.49
N LYS A 138 -8.71 15.73 -16.39
CA LYS A 138 -9.16 14.67 -17.31
C LYS A 138 -10.67 14.44 -17.18
N THR A 139 -11.19 14.30 -15.97
CA THR A 139 -12.63 14.11 -15.72
C THR A 139 -13.44 15.31 -16.19
N ALA A 140 -13.01 16.54 -15.90
CA ALA A 140 -13.69 17.75 -16.34
C ALA A 140 -13.73 17.87 -17.87
N SER A 141 -12.60 17.58 -18.54
CA SER A 141 -12.54 17.53 -20.01
C SER A 141 -13.53 16.52 -20.60
N GLN A 142 -13.62 15.34 -19.96
CA GLN A 142 -14.49 14.26 -20.39
C GLN A 142 -15.98 14.55 -20.15
N MET A 143 -16.31 15.31 -19.10
CA MET A 143 -17.68 15.79 -18.86
C MET A 143 -18.09 16.87 -19.86
N ILE A 144 -17.18 17.78 -20.20
CA ILE A 144 -17.44 18.84 -21.18
C ILE A 144 -17.68 18.23 -22.57
N SER A 145 -16.86 17.27 -23.02
CA SER A 145 -17.06 16.61 -24.32
C SER A 145 -18.39 15.86 -24.41
N HIS A 146 -18.86 15.26 -23.31
CA HIS A 146 -20.19 14.65 -23.26
C HIS A 146 -21.35 15.66 -23.30
N LEU A 147 -21.14 16.88 -22.79
CA LEU A 147 -22.15 17.94 -22.81
C LEU A 147 -22.35 18.53 -24.21
N TRP A 148 -21.30 18.60 -25.03
CA TRP A 148 -21.36 19.05 -26.43
C TRP A 148 -22.04 18.07 -27.38
N LEU A 149 -22.14 16.78 -27.03
CA LEU A 149 -22.84 15.76 -27.84
C LEU A 149 -24.36 15.76 -27.63
N HIS A 150 -24.85 16.49 -26.63
CA HIS A 150 -26.27 16.59 -26.26
C HIS A 150 -26.90 17.97 -26.50
N LEU A 151 -26.14 18.89 -27.13
CA LEU A 151 -26.61 20.18 -27.66
C LEU A 151 -26.57 20.13 -29.19
#